data_AF-K2FYM9-F1
#
_entry.id   AF-K2FYM9-F1
#
_cell.length_a   1.000
_cell.length_b   1.000
_cell.length_c   1.000
_cell.angle_alpha   90.00
_cell.angle_beta   90.00
_cell.angle_gamma   90.00
#
_symmetry.space_group_name_H-M   'P 1'
#
loop_
_entity.id
_entity.type
_entity.pdbx_description
1 polymer ?
#
loop_
_entity_poly.entity_id
_entity_poly.type
_entity_poly.pdbx_seq_one_letter_code
_entity_poly.pdbx_strand_id
1 'polypeptide(L)'
;ERIIFNKSDFPHSSSFNFIRPERFSSDNTIFVTLLQAESDPGGAIGLYQIDFKSREIKEIIYIVNNEYPFSSIHLQPSAQYAYYIHDGKKTLTQINIATSEKEDIYSSLPEGYQLVFQPDEKTIVFNPLFDFGQAIQVFDIQTKTIKIIPVISGQFQAISSDKNYLIYSKYSEKPGDTKSSDVDHINAMEKKIQITEYHILDVKTGKDNLIFTNKMVLSDSGDYVSLDGKEYSFVGLISPENK
;
A
#
# COMPACT_ATOMS: atom_id res chain seq x y z
N GLU A 1 8.05 15.28 -29.03
CA GLU A 1 9.49 14.94 -29.08
C GLU A 1 9.72 13.71 -28.22
N ARG A 2 10.64 12.80 -28.57
CA ARG A 2 11.02 11.67 -27.71
C ARG A 2 12.17 12.12 -26.82
N ILE A 3 11.95 12.17 -25.51
CA ILE A 3 13.00 12.46 -24.52
C ILE A 3 13.51 11.13 -23.96
N ILE A 4 14.84 10.94 -23.92
CA ILE A 4 15.50 9.73 -23.43
C ILE A 4 16.48 10.15 -22.34
N PHE A 5 16.35 9.53 -21.16
CA PHE A 5 17.32 9.62 -20.06
C PHE A 5 18.07 8.30 -19.96
N ASN A 6 19.39 8.37 -19.88
CA ASN A 6 20.26 7.23 -19.64
C ASN A 6 20.46 7.06 -18.13
N LYS A 7 20.79 5.82 -17.72
CA LYS A 7 21.16 5.54 -16.34
C LYS A 7 22.27 6.48 -15.83
N SER A 8 23.27 6.79 -16.67
CA SER A 8 24.37 7.70 -16.35
C SER A 8 23.95 9.14 -16.02
N ASP A 9 22.75 9.56 -16.41
CA ASP A 9 22.27 10.93 -16.18
C ASP A 9 21.84 11.13 -14.71
N PHE A 10 21.63 10.04 -13.97
CA PHE A 10 21.23 10.08 -12.57
C PHE A 10 22.44 10.13 -11.63
N PRO A 11 22.40 10.96 -10.58
CA PRO A 11 23.31 10.86 -9.45
C PRO A 11 23.29 9.44 -8.86
N HIS A 12 24.45 8.95 -8.40
CA HIS A 12 24.60 7.61 -7.82
C HIS A 12 24.14 6.44 -8.71
N SER A 13 24.07 6.66 -10.03
CA SER A 13 23.57 5.68 -10.99
C SER A 13 24.27 4.32 -10.95
N SER A 14 25.55 4.26 -10.58
CA SER A 14 26.27 2.99 -10.41
C SER A 14 25.63 2.05 -9.39
N SER A 15 24.89 2.58 -8.42
CA SER A 15 24.26 1.84 -7.33
C SER A 15 22.93 1.18 -7.71
N PHE A 16 22.32 1.54 -8.85
CA PHE A 16 20.94 1.15 -9.16
C PHE A 16 20.84 0.21 -10.35
N ASN A 17 19.95 -0.76 -10.31
CA ASN A 17 19.68 -1.66 -11.43
C ASN A 17 18.29 -1.46 -12.05
N PHE A 18 17.37 -0.83 -11.31
CA PHE A 18 15.98 -0.68 -11.71
C PHE A 18 15.53 0.78 -11.59
N ILE A 19 14.61 1.18 -12.48
CA ILE A 19 13.94 2.47 -12.47
C ILE A 19 12.44 2.19 -12.46
N ARG A 20 11.75 2.71 -11.44
CA ARG A 20 10.30 2.65 -11.31
C ARG A 20 9.72 4.06 -11.50
N PRO A 21 8.90 4.31 -12.53
CA PRO A 21 8.15 5.55 -12.59
C PRO A 21 7.12 5.57 -11.45
N GLU A 22 7.08 6.67 -10.70
CA GLU A 22 6.12 6.85 -9.60
C GLU A 22 4.88 7.59 -10.09
N ARG A 23 5.04 8.86 -10.49
CA ARG A 23 3.92 9.71 -10.88
C ARG A 23 4.40 10.97 -11.59
N PHE A 24 3.53 11.53 -12.41
CA PHE A 24 3.64 12.92 -12.86
C PHE A 24 3.13 13.87 -11.77
N SER A 25 3.88 14.92 -11.44
CA SER A 25 3.37 16.03 -10.64
C SER A 25 2.85 17.20 -11.48
N SER A 26 3.26 17.25 -12.75
CA SER A 26 2.73 18.16 -13.76
C SER A 26 2.97 17.58 -15.15
N ASP A 27 2.47 18.23 -16.20
CA ASP A 27 2.74 17.86 -17.59
C ASP A 27 4.24 17.79 -17.92
N ASN A 28 5.07 18.51 -17.16
CA ASN A 28 6.51 18.63 -17.39
C ASN A 28 7.38 17.97 -16.33
N THR A 29 6.79 17.30 -15.33
CA THR A 29 7.57 16.76 -14.21
C THR A 29 7.12 15.36 -13.83
N ILE A 30 8.07 14.43 -13.79
CA ILE A 30 7.85 13.06 -13.30
C ILE A 30 8.78 12.77 -12.12
N PHE A 31 8.27 11.97 -11.19
CA PHE A 31 9.08 11.35 -10.14
C PHE A 31 9.39 9.91 -10.51
N VAL A 32 10.63 9.51 -10.28
CA VAL A 32 11.10 8.15 -10.48
C VAL A 32 11.84 7.67 -9.24
N THR A 33 11.60 6.41 -8.88
CA THR A 33 12.38 5.73 -7.84
C THR A 33 13.40 4.84 -8.51
N LEU A 34 14.66 4.96 -8.10
CA LEU A 34 15.74 4.10 -8.51
C LEU A 34 16.05 3.10 -7.40
N LEU A 35 16.24 1.83 -7.76
CA LEU A 35 16.42 0.72 -6.83
C LEU A 35 17.65 -0.11 -7.22
N GLN A 36 18.46 -0.49 -6.23
CA GLN A 36 19.57 -1.43 -6.42
C GLN A 36 19.09 -2.84 -6.74
N ALA A 37 18.04 -3.31 -6.05
CA ALA A 37 17.38 -4.58 -6.31
C ALA A 37 15.89 -4.45 -5.97
N GLU A 38 15.02 -5.17 -6.68
CA GLU A 38 13.56 -5.10 -6.44
C GLU A 38 13.12 -5.79 -5.15
N SER A 39 13.93 -6.69 -4.60
CA SER A 39 13.54 -7.57 -3.49
C SER A 39 14.65 -7.87 -2.48
N ASP A 40 15.78 -7.16 -2.50
CA ASP A 40 16.94 -7.48 -1.65
C ASP A 40 17.05 -6.51 -0.45
N PRO A 41 17.05 -7.02 0.80
CA PRO A 41 17.42 -6.21 1.96
C PRO A 41 18.87 -5.74 1.80
N GLY A 42 19.15 -4.51 2.19
CA GLY A 42 20.50 -3.92 2.19
C GLY A 42 20.83 -3.07 0.96
N GLY A 43 19.94 -2.99 -0.03
CA GLY A 43 20.17 -2.22 -1.26
C GLY A 43 20.05 -0.70 -1.10
N ALA A 44 20.50 0.06 -2.10
CA ALA A 44 20.26 1.49 -2.21
C ALA A 44 18.90 1.79 -2.87
N ILE A 45 18.24 2.84 -2.39
CA ILE A 45 17.02 3.42 -3.00
C ILE A 45 17.16 4.93 -3.12
N GLY A 46 16.67 5.52 -4.20
CA GLY A 46 16.60 6.96 -4.33
C GLY A 46 15.34 7.43 -5.05
N LEU A 47 14.84 8.60 -4.67
CA LEU A 47 13.75 9.30 -5.35
C LEU A 47 14.32 10.50 -6.09
N TYR A 48 13.97 10.59 -7.37
CA TYR A 48 14.46 11.63 -8.27
C TYR A 48 13.27 12.32 -8.93
N GLN A 49 13.40 13.63 -9.10
CA GLN A 49 12.48 14.46 -9.86
C GLN A 49 13.13 14.81 -11.20
N ILE A 50 12.40 14.61 -12.29
CA ILE A 50 12.85 14.91 -13.64
C ILE A 50 11.96 16.02 -14.20
N ASP A 51 12.56 17.13 -14.62
CA ASP A 51 11.89 18.18 -15.39
C ASP A 51 12.15 17.95 -16.89
N PHE A 52 11.09 17.69 -17.66
CA PHE A 52 11.21 17.39 -19.09
C PHE A 52 11.60 18.60 -19.93
N LYS A 53 11.31 19.82 -19.46
CA LYS A 53 11.58 21.05 -20.20
C LYS A 53 13.04 21.47 -20.05
N SER A 54 13.56 21.49 -18.82
CA SER A 54 14.96 21.81 -18.55
C SER A 54 15.90 20.61 -18.72
N ARG A 55 15.34 19.38 -18.73
CA ARG A 55 16.08 18.10 -18.66
C ARG A 55 16.89 17.94 -17.39
N GLU A 56 16.55 18.71 -16.35
CA GLU A 56 17.19 18.62 -15.04
C GLU A 56 16.70 17.38 -14.29
N ILE A 57 17.64 16.67 -13.67
CA ILE A 57 17.37 15.57 -12.74
C ILE A 57 17.80 16.05 -11.35
N LYS A 58 16.81 16.24 -10.47
CA LYS A 58 17.04 16.59 -9.07
C LYS A 58 16.92 15.35 -8.20
N GLU A 59 17.96 15.04 -7.43
CA GLU A 59 17.88 14.06 -6.36
C GLU A 59 17.08 14.63 -5.17
N ILE A 60 16.04 13.90 -4.74
CA ILE A 60 15.24 14.27 -3.57
C ILE A 60 15.76 13.54 -2.34
N ILE A 61 15.99 12.24 -2.45
CA ILE A 61 16.60 11.43 -1.41
C ILE A 61 17.39 10.27 -2.04
N TYR A 62 18.50 9.94 -1.40
CA TYR A 62 19.28 8.73 -1.61
C TYR A 62 19.52 8.05 -0.26
N ILE A 63 19.21 6.76 -0.17
CA ILE A 63 19.38 5.94 1.03
C ILE A 63 20.25 4.75 0.64
N VAL A 64 21.33 4.54 1.38
CA VAL A 64 22.25 3.39 1.24
C VAL A 64 22.04 2.40 2.38
N ASN A 65 22.44 1.15 2.17
CA ASN A 65 22.36 0.08 3.17
C ASN A 65 20.98 -0.03 3.80
N ASN A 66 19.95 0.08 2.96
CA ASN A 66 18.59 0.07 3.43
C ASN A 66 18.26 -1.33 3.92
N GLU A 67 18.11 -1.52 5.22
CA GLU A 67 17.96 -2.85 5.84
C GLU A 67 16.72 -3.63 5.39
N TYR A 68 15.93 -3.11 4.46
CA TYR A 68 14.63 -3.67 4.10
C TYR A 68 14.43 -3.88 2.58
N PRO A 69 13.99 -5.07 2.15
CA PRO A 69 13.73 -5.38 0.74
C PRO A 69 12.50 -4.68 0.16
N PHE A 70 11.72 -3.99 1.00
CA PHE A 70 10.44 -3.35 0.64
C PHE A 70 10.30 -1.93 1.18
N SER A 71 11.40 -1.20 1.34
CA SER A 71 11.31 0.24 1.57
C SER A 71 10.66 0.89 0.35
N SER A 72 9.34 1.01 0.37
CA SER A 72 8.64 1.84 -0.59
C SER A 72 8.79 3.28 -0.15
N ILE A 73 9.39 4.10 -1.00
CA ILE A 73 9.17 5.54 -0.90
C ILE A 73 7.73 5.76 -1.36
N HIS A 74 6.91 6.33 -0.49
CA HIS A 74 5.55 6.72 -0.83
C HIS A 74 5.51 8.21 -1.13
N LEU A 75 5.22 8.57 -2.37
CA LEU A 75 5.04 9.96 -2.80
C LEU A 75 3.57 10.37 -2.64
N GLN A 76 3.32 11.49 -1.95
CA GLN A 76 1.96 12.03 -1.86
C GLN A 76 1.43 12.49 -3.22
N PRO A 77 0.10 12.45 -3.43
CA PRO A 77 -0.51 12.96 -4.66
C PRO A 77 -0.12 14.39 -5.07
N SER A 78 0.00 15.31 -4.13
CA SER A 78 0.42 16.70 -4.34
C SER A 78 1.91 16.83 -4.63
N ALA A 79 2.67 15.75 -4.45
CA ALA A 79 4.13 15.73 -4.48
C ALA A 79 4.78 16.76 -3.54
N GLN A 80 4.08 17.20 -2.49
CA GLN A 80 4.67 18.07 -1.47
C GLN A 80 5.59 17.29 -0.53
N TYR A 81 5.19 16.08 -0.16
CA TYR A 81 5.95 15.20 0.71
C TYR A 81 6.14 13.80 0.12
N ALA A 82 7.25 13.17 0.50
CA ALA A 82 7.44 11.74 0.39
C ALA A 82 7.66 11.12 1.77
N TYR A 83 7.37 9.83 1.89
CA TYR A 83 7.55 9.07 3.11
C TYR A 83 8.38 7.84 2.85
N TYR A 84 9.17 7.45 3.83
CA TYR A 84 9.85 6.16 3.82
C TYR A 84 9.92 5.60 5.24
N ILE A 85 10.08 4.28 5.31
CA ILE A 85 10.21 3.55 6.57
C ILE A 85 11.65 3.08 6.68
N HIS A 86 12.25 3.24 7.87
CA HIS A 86 13.60 2.76 8.16
C HIS A 86 13.68 2.19 9.59
N ASP A 87 14.90 1.84 10.03
CA ASP A 87 15.19 1.29 11.37
C ASP A 87 14.38 0.02 11.65
N GLY A 88 14.56 -1.01 10.81
CA GLY A 88 13.86 -2.29 10.96
C GLY A 88 12.33 -2.20 10.99
N LYS A 89 11.73 -1.33 10.15
CA LYS A 89 10.29 -1.03 10.09
C LYS A 89 9.72 -0.26 11.29
N LYS A 90 10.55 0.43 12.09
CA LYS A 90 10.05 1.11 13.31
C LYS A 90 9.79 2.59 13.11
N THR A 91 10.49 3.24 12.20
CA THR A 91 10.44 4.70 12.08
C THR A 91 9.89 5.11 10.73
N LEU A 92 8.89 5.99 10.74
CA LEU A 92 8.34 6.63 9.55
C LEU A 92 8.87 8.06 9.47
N THR A 93 9.56 8.35 8.38
CA THR A 93 10.11 9.67 8.11
C THR A 93 9.35 10.33 6.97
N GLN A 94 9.00 11.59 7.15
CA GLN A 94 8.48 12.49 6.13
C GLN A 94 9.64 13.31 5.54
N ILE A 95 9.59 13.54 4.23
CA ILE A 95 10.54 14.39 3.50
C ILE A 95 9.75 15.47 2.79
N ASN A 96 10.13 16.72 2.99
CA ASN A 96 9.66 17.83 2.17
C ASN A 96 10.39 17.80 0.81
N ILE A 97 9.66 17.65 -0.29
CA ILE A 97 10.24 17.50 -1.64
C ILE A 97 10.93 18.79 -2.10
N ALA A 98 10.43 19.95 -1.69
CA ALA A 98 10.98 21.23 -2.09
C ALA A 98 12.31 21.51 -1.39
N THR A 99 12.37 21.28 -0.07
CA THR A 99 13.51 21.65 0.79
C THR A 99 14.47 20.49 1.09
N SER A 100 14.07 19.25 0.78
CA SER A 100 14.76 18.01 1.19
C SER A 100 14.90 17.84 2.71
N GLU A 101 14.19 18.63 3.50
CA GLU A 101 14.14 18.51 4.96
C GLU A 101 13.43 17.21 5.35
N LYS A 102 13.93 16.56 6.40
CA LYS A 102 13.43 15.28 6.90
C LYS A 102 12.94 15.41 8.32
N GLU A 103 11.84 14.75 8.62
CA GLU A 103 11.27 14.70 9.96
C GLU A 103 10.75 13.30 10.27
N ASP A 104 11.16 12.74 11.40
CA ASP A 104 10.55 11.52 11.91
C ASP A 104 9.18 11.86 12.51
N ILE A 105 8.14 11.37 11.85
CA ILE A 105 6.75 11.68 12.19
C ILE A 105 6.11 10.57 13.03
N TYR A 106 6.71 9.39 13.04
CA TYR A 106 6.27 8.28 13.87
C TYR A 106 7.45 7.39 14.26
N SER A 107 7.49 6.98 15.53
CA SER A 107 8.46 6.02 16.05
C SER A 107 7.76 4.80 16.64
N SER A 108 8.38 3.64 16.51
CA SER A 108 7.84 2.34 16.95
C SER A 108 6.55 1.94 16.22
N LEU A 109 6.58 1.98 14.88
CA LEU A 109 5.55 1.39 14.04
C LEU A 109 5.22 -0.03 14.53
N PRO A 110 3.94 -0.36 14.71
CA PRO A 110 3.56 -1.66 15.24
C PRO A 110 3.94 -2.77 14.26
N GLU A 111 4.55 -3.83 14.79
CA GLU A 111 4.89 -5.01 14.00
C GLU A 111 3.62 -5.62 13.38
N GLY A 112 3.75 -6.08 12.13
CA GLY A 112 2.64 -6.70 11.43
C GLY A 112 1.62 -5.71 10.86
N TYR A 113 1.94 -4.43 10.74
CA TYR A 113 1.08 -3.45 10.05
C TYR A 113 1.61 -3.05 8.68
N GLN A 114 0.69 -2.85 7.73
CA GLN A 114 0.90 -2.18 6.47
C GLN A 114 0.40 -0.73 6.56
N LEU A 115 1.17 0.20 6.00
CA LEU A 115 0.76 1.61 5.90
C LEU A 115 -0.08 1.83 4.64
N VAL A 116 -1.25 2.43 4.81
CA VAL A 116 -2.13 2.86 3.72
C VAL A 116 -2.30 4.37 3.79
N PHE A 117 -1.54 5.08 2.97
CA PHE A 117 -1.61 6.54 2.84
C PHE A 117 -2.94 6.95 2.20
N GLN A 118 -3.66 7.85 2.86
CA GLN A 118 -4.98 8.27 2.40
C GLN A 118 -4.88 9.39 1.34
N PRO A 119 -5.84 9.46 0.40
CA PRO A 119 -5.89 10.54 -0.59
C PRO A 119 -6.05 11.94 -0.01
N ASP A 120 -6.44 12.06 1.28
CA ASP A 120 -6.56 13.35 1.96
C ASP A 120 -5.22 13.97 2.36
N GLU A 121 -4.11 13.22 2.20
CA GLU A 121 -2.72 13.63 2.49
C GLU A 121 -2.46 14.01 3.95
N LYS A 122 -3.44 13.81 4.82
CA LYS A 122 -3.40 14.17 6.24
C LYS A 122 -3.34 12.95 7.13
N THR A 123 -3.75 11.80 6.61
CA THR A 123 -3.85 10.58 7.40
C THR A 123 -3.18 9.37 6.77
N ILE A 124 -2.69 8.49 7.63
CA ILE A 124 -2.15 7.18 7.28
C ILE A 124 -2.92 6.15 8.09
N VAL A 125 -3.46 5.14 7.41
CA VAL A 125 -4.08 4.00 8.09
C VAL A 125 -3.00 2.97 8.34
N PHE A 126 -2.77 2.64 9.60
CA PHE A 126 -2.02 1.45 9.97
C PHE A 126 -3.02 0.30 9.95
N ASN A 127 -2.91 -0.50 8.91
CA ASN A 127 -3.72 -1.69 8.71
C ASN A 127 -2.95 -2.93 9.19
N PRO A 128 -3.43 -3.69 10.17
CA PRO A 128 -2.79 -4.96 10.51
C PRO A 128 -2.82 -5.90 9.31
N LEU A 129 -1.78 -6.72 9.20
CA LEU A 129 -1.77 -7.87 8.31
C LEU A 129 -2.88 -8.85 8.74
N PHE A 130 -3.19 -9.81 7.88
CA PHE A 130 -4.39 -10.63 7.99
C PHE A 130 -4.67 -11.22 9.40
N ASP A 131 -5.86 -10.96 9.93
CA ASP A 131 -6.50 -11.63 11.09
C ASP A 131 -5.66 -11.75 12.38
N PHE A 132 -4.74 -10.81 12.64
CA PHE A 132 -3.96 -10.78 13.90
C PHE A 132 -4.77 -10.39 15.14
N GLY A 133 -6.10 -10.22 15.04
CA GLY A 133 -6.94 -9.70 16.14
C GLY A 133 -6.57 -8.28 16.57
N GLN A 134 -5.82 -7.57 15.73
CA GLN A 134 -5.32 -6.22 15.99
C GLN A 134 -6.30 -5.18 15.46
N ALA A 135 -6.37 -4.04 16.13
CA ALA A 135 -7.22 -2.92 15.71
C ALA A 135 -6.58 -2.14 14.56
N ILE A 136 -7.40 -1.64 13.63
CA ILE A 136 -6.94 -0.65 12.66
C ILE A 136 -6.65 0.65 13.41
N GLN A 137 -5.58 1.34 13.01
CA GLN A 137 -5.21 2.64 13.59
C GLN A 137 -5.20 3.69 12.48
N VAL A 138 -5.68 4.89 12.80
CA VAL A 138 -5.58 6.05 11.91
C VAL A 138 -4.64 7.05 12.54
N PHE A 139 -3.52 7.28 11.89
CA PHE A 139 -2.52 8.26 12.28
C PHE A 139 -2.79 9.58 11.56
N ASP A 140 -2.94 10.67 12.32
CA ASP A 140 -2.98 12.03 11.80
C ASP A 140 -1.56 12.59 11.72
N ILE A 141 -1.14 12.96 10.51
CA ILE A 141 0.24 13.39 10.22
C ILE A 141 0.54 14.74 10.86
N GLN A 142 -0.43 15.66 10.89
CA GLN A 142 -0.23 17.02 11.38
C GLN A 142 -0.18 17.05 12.90
N THR A 143 -1.12 16.38 13.56
CA THR A 143 -1.20 16.36 15.03
C THR A 143 -0.34 15.27 15.66
N LYS A 144 0.17 14.33 14.85
CA LYS A 144 0.92 13.14 15.28
C LYS A 144 0.16 12.30 16.30
N THR A 145 -1.15 12.21 16.14
CA THR A 145 -2.03 11.47 17.05
C THR A 145 -2.58 10.22 16.37
N ILE A 146 -2.94 9.23 17.19
CA ILE A 146 -3.53 7.98 16.72
C ILE A 146 -4.97 7.90 17.21
N LYS A 147 -5.87 7.55 16.29
CA LYS A 147 -7.24 7.10 16.60
C LYS A 147 -7.34 5.60 16.34
N ILE A 148 -7.76 4.85 17.35
CA ILE A 148 -8.02 3.42 17.22
C ILE A 148 -9.44 3.22 16.66
N ILE A 149 -9.54 2.38 15.64
CA ILE A 149 -10.81 1.93 15.03
C ILE A 149 -11.15 0.54 15.60
N PRO A 150 -12.43 0.17 15.71
CA PRO A 150 -12.82 -1.16 16.17
C PRO A 150 -12.10 -2.28 15.40
N VAL A 151 -11.78 -3.35 16.12
CA VAL A 151 -11.23 -4.57 15.52
C VAL A 151 -12.27 -5.15 14.57
N ILE A 152 -11.85 -5.41 13.34
CA ILE A 152 -12.65 -6.14 12.35
C ILE A 152 -12.11 -7.56 12.24
N SER A 153 -13.00 -8.52 11.99
CA SER A 153 -12.61 -9.84 11.52
C SER A 153 -12.69 -9.82 9.99
N GLY A 154 -11.59 -9.46 9.34
CA GLY A 154 -11.52 -9.29 7.89
C GLY A 154 -10.33 -8.43 7.44
N GLN A 155 -10.27 -8.16 6.13
CA GLN A 155 -9.23 -7.33 5.52
C GLN A 155 -9.79 -5.94 5.26
N PHE A 156 -9.05 -4.92 5.70
CA PHE A 156 -9.30 -3.52 5.36
C PHE A 156 -9.33 -3.30 3.84
N GLN A 157 -10.31 -2.55 3.36
CA GLN A 157 -10.40 -2.13 1.96
C GLN A 157 -10.28 -0.61 1.83
N ALA A 158 -11.07 0.13 2.60
CA ALA A 158 -11.07 1.59 2.55
C ALA A 158 -11.69 2.19 3.81
N ILE A 159 -11.37 3.46 4.07
CA ILE A 159 -12.06 4.28 5.07
C ILE A 159 -12.63 5.53 4.39
N SER A 160 -13.81 5.97 4.81
CA SER A 160 -14.41 7.20 4.30
C SER A 160 -13.57 8.42 4.70
N SER A 161 -13.66 9.50 3.93
CA SER A 161 -12.89 10.74 4.16
C SER A 161 -13.16 11.39 5.52
N ASP A 162 -14.40 11.26 6.01
CA ASP A 162 -14.85 11.70 7.34
C ASP A 162 -14.51 10.70 8.47
N LYS A 163 -13.91 9.56 8.13
CA LYS A 163 -13.54 8.45 9.04
C LYS A 163 -14.72 7.89 9.85
N ASN A 164 -15.96 8.05 9.37
CA ASN A 164 -17.15 7.50 10.02
C ASN A 164 -17.49 6.09 9.52
N TYR A 165 -17.02 5.71 8.34
CA TYR A 165 -17.31 4.42 7.72
C TYR A 165 -16.03 3.69 7.33
N LEU A 166 -15.98 2.40 7.67
CA LEU A 166 -14.91 1.49 7.29
C LEU A 166 -15.49 0.43 6.36
N ILE A 167 -14.87 0.25 5.20
CA ILE A 167 -15.15 -0.86 4.29
C ILE A 167 -14.10 -1.94 4.51
N TYR A 168 -14.57 -3.15 4.75
CA TYR A 168 -13.73 -4.31 4.92
C TYR A 168 -14.36 -5.54 4.29
N SER A 169 -13.56 -6.57 4.08
CA SER A 169 -14.02 -7.83 3.49
C SER A 169 -13.73 -9.01 4.40
N LYS A 170 -14.64 -9.98 4.41
CA LYS A 170 -14.47 -11.27 5.08
C LYS A 170 -14.12 -12.34 4.07
N TYR A 171 -13.51 -13.40 4.58
CA TYR A 171 -13.01 -14.49 3.78
C TYR A 171 -13.46 -15.82 4.36
N SER A 172 -13.58 -16.82 3.49
CA SER A 172 -13.58 -18.21 3.91
C SER A 172 -12.26 -18.85 3.49
N GLU A 173 -11.62 -19.55 4.41
CA GLU A 173 -10.54 -20.47 4.06
C GLU A 173 -11.16 -21.72 3.42
N LYS A 174 -10.69 -22.08 2.23
CA LYS A 174 -10.93 -23.42 1.67
C LYS A 174 -9.66 -24.25 1.75
N PRO A 175 -9.75 -25.54 2.16
CA PRO A 175 -8.64 -26.45 1.99
C PRO A 175 -8.27 -26.51 0.50
N GLY A 176 -6.98 -26.40 0.18
CA GLY A 176 -6.51 -26.60 -1.19
C GLY A 176 -6.77 -28.04 -1.65
N ASP A 177 -7.23 -28.22 -2.88
CA ASP A 177 -7.60 -29.53 -3.44
C ASP A 177 -6.41 -30.44 -3.78
N THR A 178 -5.18 -29.98 -3.54
CA THR A 178 -3.96 -30.76 -3.74
C THR A 178 -3.80 -31.81 -2.64
N LYS A 179 -4.13 -33.05 -2.96
CA LYS A 179 -3.65 -34.22 -2.20
C LYS A 179 -2.12 -34.25 -2.29
N SER A 180 -1.45 -33.73 -1.28
CA SER A 180 -0.01 -33.93 -1.07
C SER A 180 0.26 -35.43 -0.97
N SER A 181 0.86 -36.00 -2.01
CA SER A 181 1.29 -37.40 -2.04
C SER A 181 2.78 -37.57 -1.81
N ASP A 182 3.47 -36.57 -1.24
CA ASP A 182 4.88 -36.71 -0.83
C ASP A 182 5.10 -35.97 0.49
N VAL A 183 5.40 -36.77 1.52
CA VAL A 183 5.79 -36.35 2.86
C VAL A 183 7.28 -36.01 2.80
N ASP A 184 7.62 -34.72 2.94
CA ASP A 184 8.81 -34.22 3.68
C ASP A 184 8.98 -32.68 3.69
N HIS A 185 7.99 -31.90 3.22
CA HIS A 185 7.93 -30.46 3.47
C HIS A 185 6.65 -30.04 4.20
N ILE A 186 6.68 -30.18 5.52
CA ILE A 186 5.73 -29.56 6.44
C ILE A 186 5.98 -28.04 6.39
N ASN A 187 5.17 -27.31 5.61
CA ASN A 187 4.70 -25.93 5.87
C ASN A 187 4.27 -25.23 4.58
N ALA A 188 3.15 -25.66 4.00
CA ALA A 188 2.19 -24.80 3.31
C ALA A 188 1.06 -25.70 2.78
N MET A 189 0.03 -25.94 3.59
CA MET A 189 -1.28 -26.08 2.96
C MET A 189 -1.51 -24.75 2.23
N GLU A 190 -1.49 -24.75 0.89
CA GLU A 190 -1.91 -23.60 0.09
C GLU A 190 -3.39 -23.35 0.37
N LYS A 191 -3.68 -22.63 1.45
CA LYS A 191 -5.02 -22.20 1.79
C LYS A 191 -5.45 -21.19 0.73
N LYS A 192 -6.42 -21.56 -0.10
CA LYS A 192 -7.07 -20.61 -1.01
C LYS A 192 -7.95 -19.70 -0.16
N ILE A 193 -7.56 -18.43 -0.04
CA ILE A 193 -8.34 -17.39 0.62
C ILE A 193 -9.37 -16.86 -0.39
N GLN A 194 -10.66 -17.10 -0.13
CA GLN A 194 -11.75 -16.61 -0.98
C GLN A 194 -12.44 -15.44 -0.27
N ILE A 195 -12.52 -14.27 -0.93
CA ILE A 195 -13.33 -13.15 -0.42
C ILE A 195 -14.79 -13.54 -0.56
N THR A 196 -15.53 -13.53 0.54
CA THR A 196 -16.93 -13.98 0.58
C THR A 196 -17.89 -12.85 0.83
N GLU A 197 -17.49 -11.83 1.58
CA GLU A 197 -18.40 -10.74 1.97
C GLU A 197 -17.67 -9.40 1.99
N TYR A 198 -18.38 -8.33 1.64
CA TYR A 198 -17.96 -6.95 1.84
C TYR A 198 -18.92 -6.27 2.81
N HIS A 199 -18.35 -5.56 3.77
CA HIS A 199 -19.04 -4.97 4.89
C HIS A 199 -18.74 -3.48 4.98
N ILE A 200 -19.74 -2.71 5.46
CA ILE A 200 -19.57 -1.33 5.91
C ILE A 200 -19.84 -1.28 7.41
N LEU A 201 -18.80 -0.89 8.15
CA LEU A 201 -18.88 -0.65 9.59
C LEU A 201 -19.03 0.86 9.83
N ASP A 202 -20.09 1.25 10.53
CA ASP A 202 -20.18 2.57 11.16
C ASP A 202 -19.26 2.58 12.39
N VAL A 203 -18.18 3.36 12.31
CA VAL A 203 -17.12 3.42 13.33
C VAL A 203 -17.64 3.98 14.66
N LYS A 204 -18.67 4.84 14.63
CA LYS A 204 -19.21 5.49 15.83
C LYS A 204 -20.20 4.60 16.56
N THR A 205 -21.11 3.96 15.83
CA THR A 205 -22.17 3.14 16.42
C THR A 205 -21.78 1.67 16.54
N GLY A 206 -20.70 1.24 15.88
CA GLY A 206 -20.30 -0.16 15.77
C GLY A 206 -21.25 -0.99 14.88
N LYS A 207 -22.18 -0.34 14.18
CA LYS A 207 -23.16 -1.03 13.34
C LYS A 207 -22.48 -1.57 12.08
N ASP A 208 -22.41 -2.88 11.97
CA ASP A 208 -21.90 -3.60 10.81
C ASP A 208 -23.04 -3.94 9.84
N ASN A 209 -22.89 -3.60 8.56
CA ASN A 209 -23.86 -3.91 7.53
C ASN A 209 -23.16 -4.62 6.37
N LEU A 210 -23.69 -5.77 5.98
CA LEU A 210 -23.29 -6.48 4.77
C LEU A 210 -23.68 -5.64 3.54
N ILE A 211 -22.70 -5.26 2.73
CA ILE A 211 -22.91 -4.54 1.46
C ILE A 211 -23.20 -5.55 0.36
N PHE A 212 -22.40 -6.62 0.30
CA PHE A 212 -22.42 -7.58 -0.78
C PHE A 212 -21.81 -8.92 -0.34
N THR A 213 -22.41 -10.02 -0.81
CA THR A 213 -21.83 -11.36 -0.70
C THR A 213 -21.27 -11.77 -2.06
N ASN A 214 -19.98 -12.01 -2.13
CA ASN A 214 -19.34 -12.56 -3.31
C ASN A 214 -19.61 -14.07 -3.39
N LYS A 215 -20.44 -14.47 -4.37
CA LYS A 215 -20.73 -15.87 -4.68
C LYS A 215 -19.78 -16.47 -5.73
N MET A 216 -18.64 -15.84 -5.99
CA MET A 216 -17.63 -16.38 -6.93
C MET A 216 -16.69 -17.34 -6.22
N VAL A 217 -16.65 -18.58 -6.71
CA VAL A 217 -15.78 -19.66 -6.25
C VAL A 217 -14.49 -19.64 -7.07
N LEU A 218 -13.34 -19.79 -6.41
CA LEU A 218 -12.09 -20.03 -7.12
C LEU A 218 -12.19 -21.41 -7.79
N SER A 219 -12.15 -21.47 -9.11
CA SER A 219 -12.06 -22.73 -9.85
C SER A 219 -10.69 -23.39 -9.66
N ASP A 220 -10.60 -24.66 -10.02
CA ASP A 220 -9.36 -25.44 -9.92
C ASP A 220 -8.24 -24.90 -10.82
N SER A 221 -8.59 -24.15 -11.89
CA SER A 221 -7.64 -23.47 -12.78
C SER A 221 -7.13 -22.13 -12.24
N GLY A 222 -7.64 -21.65 -11.11
CA GLY A 222 -7.26 -20.36 -10.52
C GLY A 222 -8.14 -19.19 -10.94
N ASP A 223 -9.16 -19.42 -11.78
CA ASP A 223 -10.08 -18.38 -12.24
C ASP A 223 -11.28 -18.23 -11.29
N TYR A 224 -11.73 -17.00 -11.02
CA TYR A 224 -12.93 -16.74 -10.21
C TYR A 224 -14.19 -16.94 -11.05
N VAL A 225 -15.02 -17.92 -10.70
CA VAL A 225 -16.26 -18.25 -11.41
C VAL A 225 -17.44 -18.12 -10.47
N SER A 226 -18.49 -17.37 -10.85
CA SER A 226 -19.74 -17.35 -10.09
C SER A 226 -20.41 -18.74 -10.05
N LEU A 227 -21.25 -18.98 -9.04
CA LEU A 227 -22.04 -20.22 -8.97
C LEU A 227 -22.96 -20.45 -10.18
N ASP A 228 -23.26 -19.42 -10.99
CA ASP A 228 -24.02 -19.50 -12.24
C ASP A 228 -23.14 -19.50 -13.51
N GLY A 229 -21.81 -19.58 -13.38
CA GLY A 229 -20.88 -19.68 -14.51
C GLY A 229 -20.62 -18.37 -15.27
N LYS A 230 -21.06 -17.22 -14.73
CA LYS A 230 -20.89 -15.88 -15.32
C LYS A 230 -19.80 -15.06 -14.62
N GLU A 231 -19.04 -14.29 -15.37
CA GLU A 231 -18.07 -13.33 -14.81
C GLU A 231 -18.79 -12.04 -14.40
N TYR A 232 -18.54 -11.54 -13.19
CA TYR A 232 -19.00 -10.22 -12.74
C TYR A 232 -17.80 -9.39 -12.30
N SER A 233 -17.54 -8.28 -12.99
CA SER A 233 -16.54 -7.29 -12.58
C SER A 233 -17.21 -6.14 -11.83
N PHE A 234 -16.90 -6.02 -10.54
CA PHE A 234 -17.05 -4.85 -9.66
C PHE A 234 -18.43 -4.14 -9.58
N VAL A 235 -18.95 -4.03 -8.35
CA VAL A 235 -20.04 -3.09 -8.02
C VAL A 235 -19.42 -1.84 -7.41
N GLY A 236 -19.35 -0.76 -8.19
CA GLY A 236 -19.07 0.57 -7.64
C GLY A 236 -20.24 1.04 -6.77
N LEU A 237 -19.94 1.55 -5.57
CA LEU A 237 -20.93 2.24 -4.75
C LEU A 237 -21.23 3.60 -5.37
N ILE A 238 -22.42 3.76 -5.94
CA ILE A 238 -23.01 5.07 -6.22
C ILE A 238 -23.54 5.58 -4.89
N SER A 239 -22.98 6.66 -4.35
CA SER A 239 -23.60 7.40 -3.26
C SER A 239 -24.97 7.89 -3.74
N PRO A 240 -26.07 7.69 -3.00
CA PRO A 240 -27.28 8.42 -3.31
C PRO A 240 -26.97 9.91 -3.16
N GLU A 241 -27.26 10.67 -4.21
CA GLU A 241 -27.17 12.11 -4.21
C GLU A 241 -27.93 12.70 -3.01
N ASN A 242 -27.39 13.80 -2.50
CA ASN A 242 -28.00 14.71 -1.54
C ASN A 242 -29.54 14.79 -1.70
N LYS A 243 -30.26 14.61 -0.60
CA LYS A 243 -31.54 15.28 -0.37
C LYS A 243 -31.46 16.12 0.88
#